data_AF-A0AAU0S8W1-F1
#
_entry.id   AF-A0AAU0S8W1-F1
#
_cell.length_a   1.000
_cell.length_b   1.000
_cell.length_c   1.000
_cell.angle_alpha   90.00
_cell.angle_beta   90.00
_cell.angle_gamma   90.00
#
_symmetry.space_group_name_H-M   'P 1'
#
loop_
_entity.id
_entity.type
_entity.pdbx_description
1 polymer ?
#
loop_
_entity_poly.entity_id
_entity_poly.type
_entity_poly.pdbx_seq_one_letter_code
_entity_poly.pdbx_strand_id
1 'polypeptide(L)'
;MSGKNLLTAMLFCASFSVIGSALAAAPAVEGKSRAQVVEELKQAQADGTYLCNDSDRELECKFRAAKQQLALQNAPQLGHWLSQSGQLEIELATCGQNLCGTVVKVHENNNTATSALGLQVLSGLSQVSSQEWKGHIFNRANGETYHCLISLASATELRILAYKDSPANGREQIWTRIE
;
A
#
# COMPACT_ATOMS: atom_id res chain seq x y z
N MET A 1 -41.49 -18.09 -51.80
CA MET A 1 -41.79 -18.06 -53.26
C MET A 1 -41.74 -16.60 -53.70
N SER A 2 -41.27 -16.30 -54.92
CA SER A 2 -41.28 -15.00 -55.64
C SER A 2 -41.09 -13.70 -54.80
N GLY A 3 -40.02 -12.91 -54.95
CA GLY A 3 -39.02 -12.86 -56.02
C GLY A 3 -39.49 -12.02 -57.21
N LYS A 4 -39.04 -10.77 -57.29
CA LYS A 4 -39.08 -9.89 -58.48
C LYS A 4 -37.86 -8.95 -58.49
N ASN A 5 -36.96 -9.14 -59.44
CA ASN A 5 -35.90 -8.19 -59.76
C ASN A 5 -36.38 -7.25 -60.87
N LEU A 6 -36.05 -5.95 -60.85
CA LEU A 6 -36.09 -5.14 -62.07
C LEU A 6 -35.15 -3.92 -62.03
N LEU A 7 -33.95 -4.13 -62.59
CA LEU A 7 -33.19 -3.29 -63.52
C LEU A 7 -33.33 -1.74 -63.53
N THR A 8 -32.15 -1.10 -63.50
CA THR A 8 -31.72 0.05 -64.33
C THR A 8 -32.26 1.46 -64.03
N ALA A 9 -31.35 2.33 -63.54
CA ALA A 9 -30.79 3.44 -64.34
C ALA A 9 -29.61 4.12 -63.61
N MET A 10 -28.58 4.55 -64.35
CA MET A 10 -27.61 5.53 -63.87
C MET A 10 -28.07 6.94 -64.28
N LEU A 11 -27.92 7.93 -63.40
CA LEU A 11 -27.79 9.33 -63.82
C LEU A 11 -26.69 9.99 -62.98
N PHE A 12 -25.89 10.84 -63.61
CA PHE A 12 -24.71 11.47 -63.02
C PHE A 12 -24.98 12.95 -62.67
N CYS A 13 -24.03 13.58 -61.97
CA CYS A 13 -23.90 15.04 -61.80
C CYS A 13 -24.98 15.78 -60.98
N ALA A 14 -24.69 15.99 -59.69
CA ALA A 14 -24.46 17.35 -59.15
C ALA A 14 -23.69 17.29 -57.83
N SER A 15 -22.49 17.86 -57.78
CA SER A 15 -21.66 17.88 -56.56
C SER A 15 -22.05 19.05 -55.65
N PHE A 16 -22.88 18.79 -54.63
CA PHE A 16 -23.01 19.66 -53.46
C PHE A 16 -22.35 19.01 -52.25
N SER A 17 -21.10 19.39 -51.98
CA SER A 17 -20.45 19.09 -50.70
C SER A 17 -21.06 19.98 -49.62
N VAL A 18 -22.12 19.51 -48.97
CA VAL A 18 -22.57 20.09 -47.71
C VAL A 18 -21.47 19.81 -46.69
N ILE A 19 -20.65 20.82 -46.39
CA ILE A 19 -19.69 20.78 -45.29
C ILE A 19 -20.50 20.86 -43.99
N GLY A 20 -21.09 19.73 -43.61
CA GLY A 20 -21.64 19.51 -42.29
C GLY A 20 -20.50 19.67 -41.29
N SER A 21 -20.41 20.85 -40.70
CA SER A 21 -19.42 21.15 -39.66
C SER A 21 -19.78 20.33 -38.44
N ALA A 22 -19.23 19.12 -38.37
CA ALA A 22 -19.28 18.30 -37.18
C ALA A 22 -18.57 19.07 -36.07
N LEU A 23 -19.35 19.69 -35.18
CA LEU A 23 -18.89 19.94 -33.82
C LEU A 23 -18.57 18.57 -33.24
N ALA A 24 -17.30 18.18 -33.31
CA ALA A 24 -16.79 17.10 -32.50
C ALA A 24 -17.02 17.51 -31.05
N ALA A 25 -18.05 16.92 -30.43
CA ALA A 25 -18.28 17.07 -29.01
C ALA A 25 -16.99 16.64 -28.30
N ALA A 26 -16.38 17.56 -27.56
CA ALA A 26 -15.22 17.21 -26.76
C ALA A 26 -15.59 16.02 -25.86
N PRO A 27 -14.73 15.00 -25.74
CA PRO A 27 -15.03 13.86 -24.88
C PRO A 27 -15.32 14.38 -23.49
N ALA A 28 -16.48 14.01 -22.94
CA ALA A 28 -16.83 14.38 -21.58
C ALA A 28 -15.75 13.82 -20.65
N VAL A 29 -15.04 14.70 -19.94
CA VAL A 29 -14.09 14.28 -18.91
C VAL A 29 -14.91 13.53 -17.87
N GLU A 30 -14.66 12.22 -17.74
CA GLU A 30 -15.39 11.32 -16.83
C GLU A 30 -14.96 11.60 -15.39
N GLY A 31 -15.40 12.76 -14.87
CA GLY A 31 -15.19 13.16 -13.50
C GLY A 31 -15.87 12.18 -12.57
N LYS A 32 -15.10 11.57 -11.67
CA LYS A 32 -15.57 10.66 -10.63
C LYS A 32 -16.86 11.21 -10.00
N SER A 33 -17.90 10.38 -9.94
CA SER A 33 -19.18 10.79 -9.38
C SER A 33 -19.03 11.29 -7.94
N ARG A 34 -19.92 12.19 -7.49
CA ARG A 34 -19.90 12.68 -6.09
C ARG A 34 -19.93 11.53 -5.07
N ALA A 35 -20.57 10.40 -5.40
CA ALA A 35 -20.56 9.20 -4.58
C ALA A 35 -19.18 8.54 -4.52
N GLN A 36 -18.50 8.34 -5.66
CA GLN A 36 -17.13 7.82 -5.69
C GLN A 36 -16.16 8.75 -4.96
N VAL A 37 -16.25 10.06 -5.14
CA VAL A 37 -15.39 11.03 -4.45
C VAL A 37 -15.62 10.99 -2.92
N VAL A 38 -16.87 10.86 -2.47
CA VAL A 38 -17.17 10.69 -1.04
C VAL A 38 -16.65 9.35 -0.50
N GLU A 39 -16.73 8.26 -1.26
CA GLU A 39 -16.23 6.95 -0.82
C GLU A 39 -14.70 6.89 -0.81
N GLU A 40 -14.05 7.46 -1.82
CA GLU A 40 -12.59 7.64 -1.89
C GLU A 40 -12.08 8.54 -0.75
N LEU A 41 -12.82 9.59 -0.38
CA LEU A 41 -12.50 10.43 0.79
C LEU A 41 -12.74 9.71 2.12
N LYS A 42 -13.73 8.80 2.24
CA LYS A 42 -13.86 7.94 3.43
C LYS A 42 -12.70 6.96 3.52
N GLN A 43 -12.30 6.35 2.41
CA GLN A 43 -11.17 5.42 2.34
C GLN A 43 -9.87 6.14 2.74
N ALA A 44 -9.59 7.31 2.15
CA ALA A 44 -8.44 8.15 2.52
C ALA A 44 -8.45 8.63 3.99
N GLN A 45 -9.60 8.67 4.64
CA GLN A 45 -9.75 8.97 6.07
C GLN A 45 -9.74 7.72 6.97
N ALA A 46 -9.86 6.53 6.41
CA ALA A 46 -9.82 5.24 7.11
C ALA A 46 -8.44 4.57 7.01
N ASP A 47 -7.72 4.76 5.91
CA ASP A 47 -6.32 4.36 5.72
C ASP A 47 -5.31 5.40 6.21
N GLY A 48 -5.75 6.64 6.49
CA GLY A 48 -4.92 7.72 7.01
C GLY A 48 -4.09 8.48 5.95
N THR A 49 -4.31 8.24 4.65
CA THR A 49 -3.60 8.94 3.57
C THR A 49 -4.03 10.40 3.37
N TYR A 50 -5.17 10.82 3.94
CA TYR A 50 -5.66 12.20 3.86
C TYR A 50 -4.81 13.18 4.70
N LEU A 51 -3.77 13.73 4.06
CA LEU A 51 -2.95 14.82 4.59
C LEU A 51 -3.82 16.06 4.86
N CYS A 52 -4.10 16.31 6.14
CA CYS A 52 -4.95 17.42 6.57
C CYS A 52 -4.18 18.75 6.51
N ASN A 53 -4.50 19.61 5.54
CA ASN A 53 -3.78 20.86 5.29
C ASN A 53 -4.72 22.06 5.06
N ASP A 54 -5.54 22.38 6.07
CA ASP A 54 -6.38 23.58 6.17
C ASP A 54 -6.23 24.18 7.59
N SER A 55 -6.04 25.50 7.70
CA SER A 55 -5.87 26.20 8.99
C SER A 55 -7.08 26.07 9.92
N ASP A 56 -8.27 26.05 9.33
CA ASP A 56 -9.53 26.30 10.05
C ASP A 56 -10.10 25.04 10.71
N ARG A 57 -9.45 23.89 10.52
CA ARG A 57 -9.80 22.59 11.11
C ARG A 57 -8.73 22.04 12.06
N GLU A 58 -7.81 22.88 12.52
CA GLU A 58 -6.65 22.48 13.36
C GLU A 58 -7.02 21.53 14.51
N LEU A 59 -8.16 21.74 15.17
CA LEU A 59 -8.65 20.89 16.26
C LEU A 59 -9.06 19.48 15.77
N GLU A 60 -9.75 19.36 14.63
CA GLU A 60 -10.09 18.07 14.03
C GLU A 60 -8.82 17.32 13.58
N CYS A 61 -7.86 18.05 13.01
CA CYS A 61 -6.56 17.51 12.60
C CYS A 61 -5.81 16.94 13.81
N LYS A 62 -5.75 17.69 14.92
CA LYS A 62 -5.15 17.25 16.19
C LYS A 62 -5.83 16.00 16.76
N PHE A 63 -7.17 15.94 16.77
CA PHE A 63 -7.89 14.75 17.23
C PHE A 63 -7.67 13.52 16.34
N ARG A 64 -7.61 13.69 15.00
CA ARG A 64 -7.30 12.60 14.06
C ARG A 64 -5.88 12.09 14.25
N ALA A 65 -4.89 12.98 14.32
CA ALA A 65 -3.49 12.63 14.55
C ALA A 65 -3.29 11.93 15.91
N ALA A 66 -3.94 12.42 16.98
CA ALA A 66 -3.90 11.79 18.30
C ALA A 66 -4.51 10.38 18.28
N LYS A 67 -5.63 10.17 17.55
CA LYS A 67 -6.24 8.84 17.38
C LYS A 67 -5.33 7.89 16.60
N GLN A 68 -4.64 8.38 15.56
CA GLN A 68 -3.68 7.59 14.78
C GLN A 68 -2.44 7.22 15.61
N GLN A 69 -1.92 8.16 16.40
CA GLN A 69 -0.81 7.87 17.33
C GLN A 69 -1.23 6.86 18.41
N LEU A 70 -2.46 6.94 18.92
CA LEU A 70 -3.00 5.95 19.87
C LEU A 70 -3.16 4.57 19.23
N ALA A 71 -3.59 4.49 17.97
CA ALA A 71 -3.65 3.22 17.23
C ALA A 71 -2.24 2.62 17.01
N LEU A 72 -1.26 3.45 16.66
CA LEU A 72 0.15 3.08 16.53
C LEU A 72 0.74 2.58 17.86
N GLN A 73 0.43 3.24 18.98
CA GLN A 73 0.85 2.86 20.33
C GLN A 73 0.20 1.58 20.88
N ASN A 74 -0.93 1.16 20.32
CA ASN A 74 -1.64 -0.07 20.68
C ASN A 74 -1.64 -1.10 19.55
N ALA A 75 -0.74 -0.96 18.57
CA ALA A 75 -0.64 -1.87 17.44
C ALA A 75 -0.20 -3.27 17.94
N PRO A 76 -0.97 -4.36 17.71
CA PRO A 76 -0.65 -5.68 18.25
C PRO A 76 0.62 -6.31 17.63
N GLN A 77 1.17 -5.70 16.58
CA GLN A 77 2.48 -6.00 16.01
C GLN A 77 3.66 -5.56 16.91
N LEU A 78 3.44 -4.68 17.89
CA LEU A 78 4.46 -4.26 18.86
C LEU A 78 5.01 -5.43 19.70
N GLY A 79 6.20 -5.24 20.26
CA GLY A 79 6.88 -6.20 21.14
C GLY A 79 8.02 -6.95 20.46
N HIS A 80 8.52 -8.01 21.11
CA HIS A 80 9.72 -8.74 20.69
C HIS A 80 9.37 -9.94 19.80
N TRP A 81 10.18 -10.14 18.75
CA TRP A 81 9.98 -11.16 17.73
C TRP A 81 11.28 -11.88 17.36
N LEU A 82 11.28 -13.20 17.41
CA LEU A 82 12.35 -14.05 16.89
C LEU A 82 12.25 -14.15 15.36
N SER A 83 13.34 -13.88 14.65
CA SER A 83 13.42 -14.10 13.20
C SER A 83 13.12 -15.56 12.84
N GLN A 84 12.60 -15.81 11.62
CA GLN A 84 12.34 -17.19 11.15
C GLN A 84 13.59 -18.09 11.20
N SER A 85 14.79 -17.52 11.15
CA SER A 85 16.06 -18.23 11.28
C SER A 85 16.47 -18.57 12.72
N GLY A 86 15.76 -18.08 13.74
CA GLY A 86 16.11 -18.25 15.16
C GLY A 86 17.32 -17.43 15.62
N GLN A 87 17.77 -16.47 14.82
CA GLN A 87 19.08 -15.81 14.98
C GLN A 87 19.00 -14.44 15.64
N LEU A 88 17.92 -13.70 15.40
CA LEU A 88 17.77 -12.30 15.82
C LEU A 88 16.49 -12.15 16.64
N GLU A 89 16.59 -11.38 17.72
CA GLU A 89 15.41 -10.83 18.41
C GLU A 89 15.23 -9.39 17.91
N ILE A 90 14.06 -9.10 17.36
CA ILE A 90 13.69 -7.80 16.82
C ILE A 90 12.59 -7.22 17.70
N GLU A 91 12.84 -6.05 18.29
CA GLU A 91 11.79 -5.23 18.90
C GLU A 91 11.07 -4.47 17.79
N LEU A 92 9.75 -4.67 17.66
CA LEU A 92 8.87 -3.79 16.89
C LEU A 92 8.36 -2.67 17.81
N ALA A 93 8.75 -1.44 17.49
CA ALA A 93 8.48 -0.23 18.26
C ALA A 93 8.04 0.94 17.38
N THR A 94 7.50 2.00 17.99
CA THR A 94 7.04 3.20 17.30
C THR A 94 8.21 4.14 16.95
N CYS A 95 8.35 4.52 15.69
CA CYS A 95 9.38 5.44 15.18
C CYS A 95 8.73 6.66 14.51
N GLY A 96 8.45 7.69 15.31
CA GLY A 96 7.65 8.84 14.87
C GLY A 96 6.19 8.43 14.62
N GLN A 97 5.77 8.44 13.35
CA GLN A 97 4.42 8.06 12.90
C GLN A 97 4.34 6.65 12.28
N ASN A 98 5.44 5.89 12.28
CA ASN A 98 5.53 4.54 11.71
C ASN A 98 5.87 3.50 12.78
N LEU A 99 5.77 2.21 12.45
CA LEU A 99 6.49 1.15 13.15
C LEU A 99 7.88 0.95 12.53
N CYS A 100 8.84 0.54 13.36
CA CYS A 100 10.17 0.12 12.96
C CYS A 100 10.55 -1.13 13.75
N GLY A 101 11.42 -1.96 13.18
CA GLY A 101 11.94 -3.17 13.80
C GLY A 101 13.45 -3.10 13.95
N THR A 102 13.95 -3.17 15.18
CA THR A 102 15.37 -3.05 15.51
C THR A 102 15.87 -4.32 16.20
N VAL A 103 17.04 -4.82 15.79
CA VAL A 103 17.67 -6.00 16.40
C VAL A 103 18.17 -5.63 17.81
N VAL A 104 17.51 -6.16 18.83
CA VAL A 104 17.86 -5.97 20.25
C VAL A 104 18.78 -7.08 20.79
N LYS A 105 18.83 -8.22 20.10
CA LYS A 105 19.62 -9.39 20.52
C LYS A 105 20.05 -10.24 19.33
N VAL A 106 21.15 -10.95 19.49
CA VAL A 106 21.70 -11.90 18.53
C VAL A 106 21.95 -13.22 19.25
N HIS A 107 21.43 -14.32 18.71
CA HIS A 107 21.58 -15.68 19.24
C HIS A 107 22.71 -16.47 18.55
N GLU A 108 23.26 -15.95 17.45
CA GLU A 108 24.37 -16.53 16.69
C GLU A 108 25.72 -16.46 17.46
N ASN A 109 26.22 -17.59 17.99
CA ASN A 109 27.59 -17.74 18.51
C ASN A 109 28.67 -17.75 17.38
N ASN A 110 28.55 -16.84 16.42
CA ASN A 110 29.49 -16.68 15.30
C ASN A 110 29.92 -15.21 15.17
N ASN A 111 31.21 -14.98 14.97
CA ASN A 111 31.85 -13.66 15.07
C ASN A 111 31.44 -12.66 13.97
N THR A 112 30.64 -13.09 13.00
CA THR A 112 30.03 -12.24 11.95
C THR A 112 28.69 -11.63 12.35
N ALA A 113 28.03 -12.15 13.38
CA ALA A 113 26.66 -11.80 13.74
C ALA A 113 26.54 -10.72 14.82
N THR A 114 27.57 -10.59 15.67
CA THR A 114 27.70 -9.52 16.68
C THR A 114 27.55 -8.11 16.09
N SER A 115 27.87 -7.93 14.80
CA SER A 115 27.67 -6.68 14.05
C SER A 115 26.20 -6.30 13.81
N ALA A 116 25.21 -7.08 14.27
CA ALA A 116 23.80 -6.83 14.00
C ALA A 116 23.03 -6.12 15.13
N LEU A 117 23.59 -5.96 16.33
CA LEU A 117 22.91 -5.26 17.42
C LEU A 117 22.65 -3.78 17.06
N GLY A 118 21.44 -3.30 17.34
CA GLY A 118 20.99 -1.95 16.98
C GLY A 118 20.70 -1.76 15.48
N LEU A 119 20.85 -2.79 14.64
CA LEU A 119 20.49 -2.72 13.23
C LEU A 119 18.97 -2.61 13.09
N GLN A 120 18.51 -1.52 12.49
CA GLN A 120 17.13 -1.39 12.07
C GLN A 120 16.89 -2.25 10.81
N VAL A 121 16.15 -3.35 10.97
CA VAL A 121 15.84 -4.30 9.89
C VAL A 121 14.47 -4.04 9.26
N LEU A 122 13.55 -3.37 9.95
CA LEU A 122 12.26 -2.91 9.40
C LEU A 122 12.11 -1.40 9.55
N SER A 123 11.66 -0.73 8.50
CA SER A 123 11.60 0.74 8.46
C SER A 123 10.38 1.26 7.70
N GLY A 124 9.81 2.37 8.21
CA GLY A 124 8.74 3.08 7.52
C GLY A 124 7.47 2.25 7.36
N LEU A 125 7.16 1.39 8.33
CA LEU A 125 5.92 0.62 8.34
C LEU A 125 4.76 1.57 8.67
N SER A 126 4.00 1.95 7.65
CA SER A 126 2.73 2.67 7.79
C SER A 126 1.55 1.70 7.74
N GLN A 127 0.48 2.01 8.45
CA GLN A 127 -0.73 1.16 8.44
C GLN A 127 -1.41 1.22 7.07
N VAL A 128 -1.82 0.07 6.51
CA VAL A 128 -2.61 0.00 5.26
C VAL A 128 -3.96 -0.68 5.45
N SER A 129 -4.15 -1.42 6.55
CA SER A 129 -5.46 -1.89 7.02
C SER A 129 -5.43 -2.08 8.53
N SER A 130 -6.55 -2.48 9.14
CA SER A 130 -6.63 -2.81 10.57
C SER A 130 -5.68 -3.93 11.02
N GLN A 131 -5.16 -4.75 10.10
CA GLN A 131 -4.31 -5.91 10.40
C GLN A 131 -2.97 -5.92 9.64
N GLU A 132 -2.82 -5.11 8.59
CA GLU A 132 -1.64 -5.08 7.72
C GLU A 132 -0.95 -3.71 7.70
N TRP A 133 0.38 -3.74 7.73
CA TRP A 133 1.27 -2.58 7.62
C TRP A 133 2.21 -2.77 6.43
N LYS A 134 2.56 -1.67 5.76
CA LYS A 134 3.44 -1.66 4.59
C LYS A 134 4.66 -0.78 4.86
N GLY A 135 5.84 -1.25 4.48
CA GLY A 135 7.08 -0.51 4.63
C GLY A 135 8.22 -1.18 3.89
N HIS A 136 9.39 -1.24 4.55
CA HIS A 136 10.60 -1.82 3.99
C HIS A 136 11.30 -2.77 4.97
N ILE A 137 12.01 -3.76 4.41
CA ILE A 137 12.87 -4.70 5.15
C ILE A 137 14.29 -4.72 4.57
N PHE A 138 15.30 -4.59 5.43
CA PHE A 138 16.71 -4.66 5.07
C PHE A 138 17.26 -6.09 5.24
N ASN A 139 17.85 -6.64 4.18
CA ASN A 139 18.46 -7.96 4.21
C ASN A 139 19.99 -7.87 4.41
N ARG A 140 20.45 -8.08 5.65
CA ARG A 140 21.87 -8.10 6.03
C ARG A 140 22.73 -9.05 5.17
N ALA A 141 22.16 -10.13 4.63
CA ALA A 141 22.92 -11.15 3.90
C ALA A 141 23.34 -10.73 2.47
N ASN A 142 22.69 -9.72 1.88
CA ASN A 142 23.06 -9.19 0.56
C ASN A 142 23.13 -7.65 0.48
N GLY A 143 22.75 -6.94 1.54
CA GLY A 143 22.75 -5.48 1.59
C GLY A 143 21.61 -4.79 0.82
N GLU A 144 20.65 -5.54 0.29
CA GLU A 144 19.48 -4.95 -0.37
C GLU A 144 18.36 -4.62 0.64
N THR A 145 17.60 -3.57 0.34
CA THR A 145 16.33 -3.26 1.00
C THR A 145 15.17 -3.59 0.06
N TYR A 146 14.19 -4.32 0.57
CA TYR A 146 12.97 -4.71 -0.14
C TYR A 146 11.77 -3.92 0.39
N HIS A 147 10.68 -3.87 -0.38
CA HIS A 147 9.37 -3.56 0.19
C HIS A 147 8.90 -4.73 1.05
N CYS A 148 8.09 -4.46 2.08
CA CYS A 148 7.40 -5.50 2.82
C CYS A 148 5.95 -5.14 3.15
N LEU A 149 5.14 -6.18 3.30
CA LEU A 149 3.90 -6.17 4.07
C LEU A 149 4.11 -7.00 5.33
N ILE A 150 3.61 -6.55 6.48
CA ILE A 150 3.57 -7.33 7.71
C ILE A 150 2.14 -7.42 8.26
N SER A 151 1.76 -8.59 8.76
CA SER A 151 0.46 -8.85 9.38
C SER A 151 0.57 -9.97 10.42
N LEU A 152 -0.37 -10.04 11.35
CA LEU A 152 -0.40 -11.13 12.33
C LEU A 152 -1.10 -12.36 11.71
N ALA A 153 -0.40 -13.49 11.66
CA ALA A 153 -0.99 -14.78 11.31
C ALA A 153 -1.71 -15.39 12.53
N SER A 154 -1.16 -15.16 13.73
CA SER A 154 -1.78 -15.48 15.02
C SER A 154 -1.29 -14.49 16.09
N ALA A 155 -1.71 -14.65 17.35
CA ALA A 155 -1.22 -13.80 18.44
C ALA A 155 0.31 -13.89 18.65
N THR A 156 0.89 -15.04 18.30
CA THR A 156 2.31 -15.39 18.47
C THR A 156 3.11 -15.44 17.17
N GLU A 157 2.50 -15.16 16.02
CA GLU A 157 3.14 -15.27 14.69
C GLU A 157 2.95 -14.00 13.86
N LEU A 158 4.05 -13.33 13.55
CA LEU A 158 4.11 -12.20 12.63
C LEU A 158 4.52 -12.70 11.25
N ARG A 159 3.62 -12.57 10.27
CA ARG A 159 3.89 -12.82 8.86
C ARG A 159 4.56 -11.60 8.25
N ILE A 160 5.64 -11.83 7.51
CA ILE A 160 6.36 -10.81 6.75
C ILE A 160 6.47 -11.27 5.29
N LEU A 161 5.96 -10.49 4.35
CA LEU A 161 6.06 -10.73 2.91
C LEU A 161 7.00 -9.69 2.29
N ALA A 162 8.23 -10.08 2.00
CA ALA A 162 9.26 -9.23 1.39
C ALA A 162 9.25 -9.34 -0.14
N TYR A 163 9.30 -8.23 -0.87
CA TYR A 163 9.24 -8.23 -2.34
C TYR A 163 10.02 -7.06 -2.97
N LYS A 164 10.47 -7.25 -4.22
CA LYS A 164 11.16 -6.21 -5.00
C LYS A 164 10.16 -5.41 -5.86
N ASP A 165 9.39 -6.10 -6.70
CA ASP A 165 8.49 -5.45 -7.67
C ASP A 165 7.01 -5.53 -7.27
N SER A 166 6.52 -6.73 -6.90
CA SER A 166 5.12 -6.94 -6.49
C SER A 166 4.96 -8.01 -5.40
N PRO A 167 3.95 -7.90 -4.51
CA PRO A 167 3.72 -8.88 -3.44
C PRO A 167 3.50 -10.32 -3.94
N ALA A 168 2.93 -10.49 -5.13
CA ALA A 168 2.66 -11.80 -5.73
C ALA A 168 3.94 -12.61 -6.04
N ASN A 169 5.07 -11.91 -6.23
CA ASN A 169 6.40 -12.52 -6.42
C ASN A 169 7.26 -12.45 -5.15
N GLY A 170 6.65 -12.13 -4.00
CA GLY A 170 7.35 -11.97 -2.73
C GLY A 170 7.79 -13.28 -2.08
N ARG A 171 8.64 -13.17 -1.06
CA ARG A 171 9.03 -14.26 -0.16
C ARG A 171 8.46 -14.02 1.22
N GLU A 172 7.78 -15.03 1.73
CA GLU A 172 7.17 -15.02 3.05
C GLU A 172 8.14 -15.53 4.11
N GLN A 173 8.08 -14.92 5.30
CA GLN A 173 8.68 -15.39 6.54
C GLN A 173 7.63 -15.33 7.65
N ILE A 174 7.69 -16.30 8.58
CA ILE A 174 6.96 -16.25 9.84
C ILE A 174 7.96 -16.01 10.97
N TRP A 175 7.76 -14.96 11.76
CA TRP A 175 8.53 -14.64 12.96
C TRP A 175 7.69 -14.95 14.19
N THR A 176 8.31 -15.47 15.25
CA THR A 176 7.61 -15.93 16.46
C THR A 176 7.73 -14.91 17.58
N ARG A 177 6.65 -14.59 18.30
CA ARG A 177 6.70 -13.67 19.45
C ARG A 177 7.58 -14.22 20.56
N ILE A 178 8.34 -13.36 21.23
CA ILE A 178 9.03 -13.63 22.49
C ILE A 178 8.38 -12.82 23.61
N GLU A 179 8.34 -13.39 24.82
CA GLU A 179 7.91 -12.76 26.08
C GLU A 179 9.13 -12.36 26.94
#